data_AF-A0A3E3EG50-F1
#
_entry.id   AF-A0A3E3EG50-F1
#
_cell.length_a   1.000
_cell.length_b   1.000
_cell.length_c   1.000
_cell.angle_alpha   90.00
_cell.angle_beta   90.00
_cell.angle_gamma   90.00
#
_symmetry.space_group_name_H-M   'P 1'
#
loop_
_entity.id
_entity.type
_entity.pdbx_description
1 polymer ?
#
loop_
_entity_poly.entity_id
_entity_poly.type
_entity_poly.pdbx_seq_one_letter_code
_entity_poly.pdbx_strand_id
1 'polypeptide(L)'
;MTFGSFLIGYERQNHLKVAGVRTHLIVCLAAAMIMIVSKYGFNDILSHEGIAPDPSRSAAQIISGVSFLGAGIIFVHKREITGFTAAEIWAAAAVEMAIVAGMYVIGILATILILLVQIIFHKQYRWIPTVWESWLI
;
A
#
# COMPACT_ATOMS: atom_id res chain seq x y z
N MET A 1 -3.07 -2.25 -12.52
CA MET A 1 -1.77 -2.00 -13.18
C MET A 1 -0.70 -2.34 -12.15
N THR A 2 -0.23 -3.58 -12.14
CA THR A 2 0.72 -4.14 -11.17
C THR A 2 2.13 -3.54 -11.28
N PHE A 3 2.40 -2.71 -12.29
CA PHE A 3 3.71 -2.09 -12.55
C PHE A 3 4.07 -0.94 -11.61
N GLY A 4 3.11 -0.16 -11.11
CA GLY A 4 3.40 0.94 -10.18
C GLY A 4 3.89 0.42 -8.83
N SER A 5 3.22 -0.61 -8.31
CA SER A 5 3.61 -1.35 -7.10
C SER A 5 4.94 -2.09 -7.28
N PHE A 6 5.23 -2.60 -8.49
CA PHE A 6 6.53 -3.17 -8.82
C PHE A 6 7.64 -2.11 -8.87
N LEU A 7 7.42 -0.92 -9.45
CA LEU A 7 8.42 0.16 -9.49
C LEU A 7 8.73 0.69 -8.08
N ILE A 8 7.69 0.93 -7.28
CA ILE A 8 7.84 1.35 -5.86
C ILE A 8 8.58 0.27 -5.05
N GLY A 9 8.29 -1.01 -5.30
CA GLY A 9 8.98 -2.13 -4.66
C GLY A 9 10.42 -2.35 -5.15
N TYR A 10 10.68 -2.11 -6.44
CA TYR A 10 11.99 -2.28 -7.07
C TYR A 10 12.99 -1.21 -6.62
N GLU A 11 12.55 0.03 -6.48
CA GLU A 11 13.39 1.12 -5.95
C GLU A 11 13.83 0.85 -4.49
N ARG A 12 13.01 0.12 -3.72
CA ARG A 12 13.36 -0.37 -2.37
C ARG A 12 14.26 -1.61 -2.35
N GLN A 13 14.28 -2.42 -3.41
CA GLN A 13 15.11 -3.63 -3.47
C GLN A 13 16.61 -3.30 -3.48
N ASN A 14 16.97 -2.09 -3.96
CA ASN A 14 18.36 -1.69 -4.06
C ASN A 14 18.98 -1.24 -2.72
N HIS A 15 18.17 -0.93 -1.69
CA HIS A 15 18.67 -0.38 -0.42
C HIS A 15 17.92 -0.90 0.83
N LEU A 16 18.34 -2.09 1.31
CA LEU A 16 18.46 -2.45 2.74
C LEU A 16 17.22 -2.43 3.66
N LYS A 17 15.99 -2.73 3.21
CA LYS A 17 14.86 -2.99 4.15
C LYS A 17 14.11 -4.29 3.86
N VAL A 18 14.30 -5.27 4.75
CA VAL A 18 13.94 -6.71 4.69
C VAL A 18 12.43 -6.99 4.76
N ALA A 19 11.56 -5.98 4.90
CA ALA A 19 10.12 -6.15 4.70
C ALA A 19 9.84 -6.29 3.19
N GLY A 20 9.94 -7.52 2.70
CA GLY A 20 10.12 -7.86 1.31
C GLY A 20 9.00 -7.38 0.39
N VAL A 21 9.42 -6.95 -0.81
CA VAL A 21 8.60 -6.65 -2.00
C VAL A 21 7.44 -7.65 -2.19
N ARG A 22 7.65 -8.91 -1.82
CA ARG A 22 6.63 -9.98 -1.79
C ARG A 22 5.37 -9.61 -1.00
N THR A 23 5.50 -9.07 0.21
CA THR A 23 4.34 -8.75 1.06
C THR A 23 3.56 -7.56 0.49
N HIS A 24 4.26 -6.53 0.00
CA HIS A 24 3.64 -5.39 -0.67
C HIS A 24 2.85 -5.83 -1.91
N LEU A 25 3.45 -6.66 -2.77
CA LEU A 25 2.80 -7.18 -3.98
C LEU A 25 1.55 -8.00 -3.65
N ILE A 26 1.62 -8.88 -2.64
CA ILE A 26 0.47 -9.70 -2.24
C ILE A 26 -0.69 -8.83 -1.73
N VAL A 27 -0.41 -7.81 -0.91
CA VAL A 27 -1.46 -6.91 -0.38
C VAL A 27 -2.09 -6.08 -1.52
N CYS A 28 -1.27 -5.55 -2.43
CA CYS A 28 -1.75 -4.78 -3.58
C CYS A 28 -2.63 -5.65 -4.50
N LEU A 29 -2.20 -6.89 -4.77
CA LEU A 29 -2.97 -7.85 -5.57
C LEU A 29 -4.29 -8.24 -4.89
N ALA A 30 -4.27 -8.46 -3.58
CA ALA A 30 -5.48 -8.76 -2.81
C ALA A 30 -6.48 -7.58 -2.84
N ALA A 31 -6.01 -6.35 -2.62
CA ALA A 31 -6.84 -5.14 -2.70
C ALA A 31 -7.47 -4.99 -4.10
N ALA A 32 -6.68 -5.21 -5.16
CA ALA A 32 -7.17 -5.18 -6.53
C ALA A 32 -8.24 -6.26 -6.79
N MET A 33 -8.00 -7.50 -6.38
CA MET A 33 -8.95 -8.60 -6.55
C MET A 33 -10.26 -8.36 -5.80
N ILE A 34 -10.20 -7.93 -4.54
CA ILE A 34 -11.40 -7.66 -3.75
C ILE A 34 -12.22 -6.53 -4.40
N MET A 35 -11.57 -5.48 -4.93
CA MET A 35 -12.28 -4.43 -5.66
C MET A 35 -12.87 -4.89 -6.99
N ILE A 36 -12.20 -5.77 -7.73
CA ILE A 36 -12.74 -6.36 -8.98
C ILE A 36 -14.00 -7.17 -8.67
N VAL A 37 -13.92 -8.05 -7.66
CA VAL A 37 -15.07 -8.86 -7.22
C VAL A 37 -16.21 -7.96 -6.73
N SER A 38 -15.89 -6.91 -5.98
CA SER A 38 -16.91 -5.97 -5.50
C SER A 38 -17.61 -5.20 -6.62
N LYS A 39 -16.86 -4.82 -7.66
CA LYS A 39 -17.39 -4.08 -8.81
C LYS A 39 -18.12 -4.95 -9.84
N TYR A 40 -17.67 -6.18 -10.08
CA TYR A 40 -18.15 -7.01 -11.18
C TYR A 40 -18.63 -8.41 -10.78
N GLY A 41 -18.35 -8.87 -9.56
CA GLY A 41 -18.62 -10.23 -9.11
C GLY A 41 -20.05 -10.50 -8.68
N PHE A 42 -20.85 -9.45 -8.46
CA PHE A 42 -22.23 -9.53 -7.96
C PHE A 42 -23.29 -9.25 -9.02
N ASN A 43 -22.94 -9.41 -10.30
CA ASN A 43 -23.85 -9.15 -11.41
C ASN A 43 -25.00 -10.17 -11.52
N ASP A 44 -24.83 -11.36 -10.95
CA ASP A 44 -25.82 -12.44 -10.85
C ASP A 44 -26.97 -12.11 -9.87
N ILE A 45 -26.65 -11.48 -8.74
CA ILE A 45 -27.62 -11.12 -7.69
C ILE A 45 -28.39 -9.82 -7.94
N LEU A 46 -27.89 -8.96 -8.84
CA LEU A 46 -28.58 -7.74 -9.30
C LEU A 46 -29.96 -8.03 -9.94
N SER A 47 -30.21 -9.29 -10.31
CA SER A 47 -31.47 -9.78 -10.87
C SER A 47 -32.63 -9.77 -9.86
N HIS A 48 -32.35 -9.65 -8.55
CA HIS A 48 -33.38 -9.55 -7.51
C HIS A 48 -33.65 -8.08 -7.19
N GLU A 49 -34.89 -7.65 -7.40
CA GLU A 49 -35.33 -6.28 -7.10
C GLU A 49 -34.99 -5.90 -5.65
N GLY A 50 -34.17 -4.86 -5.48
CA GLY A 50 -33.79 -4.31 -4.17
C GLY A 50 -32.36 -4.59 -3.70
N ILE A 51 -31.58 -5.42 -4.40
CA ILE A 51 -30.17 -5.68 -4.04
C ILE A 51 -29.25 -4.89 -4.96
N ALA A 52 -28.70 -3.79 -4.44
CA ALA A 52 -27.63 -3.04 -5.11
C ALA A 52 -26.28 -3.35 -4.42
N PRO A 53 -25.32 -3.99 -5.10
CA PRO A 53 -23.95 -4.11 -4.61
C PRO A 53 -23.36 -2.71 -4.46
N ASP A 54 -22.71 -2.45 -3.31
CA ASP A 54 -22.06 -1.18 -3.00
C ASP A 54 -20.53 -1.37 -2.90
N PRO A 55 -19.79 -1.05 -3.97
CA PRO A 55 -18.33 -1.15 -3.99
C PRO A 55 -17.62 -0.31 -2.92
N SER A 56 -18.27 0.75 -2.44
CA SER A 56 -17.72 1.65 -1.43
C SER A 56 -17.53 0.93 -0.08
N ARG A 57 -18.42 -0.01 0.25
CA ARG A 57 -18.31 -0.83 1.47
C ARG A 57 -17.11 -1.76 1.44
N SER A 58 -16.83 -2.38 0.30
CA SER A 58 -15.64 -3.22 0.14
C SER A 58 -14.36 -2.39 0.21
N ALA A 59 -14.33 -1.21 -0.42
CA ALA A 59 -13.20 -0.28 -0.33
C ALA A 59 -12.92 0.13 1.12
N ALA A 60 -13.95 0.49 1.89
CA ALA A 60 -13.80 0.85 3.31
C ALA A 60 -13.24 -0.31 4.15
N GLN A 61 -13.69 -1.55 3.90
CA GLN A 61 -13.18 -2.73 4.60
C GLN A 61 -11.72 -3.04 4.24
N ILE A 62 -11.32 -2.86 2.98
CA ILE A 62 -9.92 -3.02 2.57
C ILE A 62 -9.04 -2.00 3.32
N ILE A 63 -9.44 -0.73 3.36
CA ILE A 63 -8.69 0.33 4.07
C ILE A 63 -8.55 -0.02 5.55
N SER A 64 -9.65 -0.43 6.20
CA SER A 64 -9.64 -0.83 7.61
C SER A 64 -8.72 -2.02 7.86
N GLY A 65 -8.77 -3.04 6.99
CA GLY A 65 -7.95 -4.25 7.09
C GLY A 65 -6.45 -3.93 6.93
N VAL A 66 -6.07 -3.14 5.93
CA VAL A 66 -4.67 -2.74 5.70
C VAL A 66 -4.14 -1.89 6.86
N SER A 67 -4.98 -1.02 7.44
CA SER A 67 -4.61 -0.20 8.59
C SER A 67 -4.30 -1.04 9.84
N PHE A 68 -5.06 -2.13 10.06
CA PHE A 68 -4.81 -3.08 11.13
C PHE A 68 -3.50 -3.85 10.93
N LEU A 69 -3.22 -4.31 9.70
CA LEU A 69 -1.95 -4.96 9.36
C LEU A 69 -0.74 -4.03 9.58
N GLY A 70 -0.89 -2.75 9.22
CA GLY A 70 0.12 -1.72 9.47
C GLY A 70 0.44 -1.56 10.96
N ALA A 71 -0.58 -1.47 11.82
CA ALA A 71 -0.41 -1.42 13.26
C ALA A 71 0.28 -2.69 13.80
N GLY A 72 -0.12 -3.87 13.32
CA GLY A 72 0.48 -5.15 13.70
C GLY A 72 1.97 -5.26 13.37
N ILE A 73 2.38 -4.81 12.18
CA ILE A 73 3.80 -4.82 11.75
C ILE A 73 4.67 -3.97 12.69
N ILE A 74 4.16 -2.81 13.13
CA ILE A 74 4.88 -1.90 14.03
C ILE A 74 5.07 -2.54 15.42
N PHE A 75 4.04 -3.20 15.96
CA PHE A 75 4.14 -3.84 17.28
C PHE A 75 5.05 -5.07 17.30
N VAL A 76 5.16 -5.81 16.19
CA VAL A 76 5.98 -7.03 16.09
C VAL A 76 7.48 -6.69 15.98
N HIS A 77 7.86 -5.62 15.29
CA HIS A 77 9.27 -5.28 15.02
C HIS A 77 9.90 -4.35 16.07
N LYS A 78 9.71 -4.60 17.38
CA LYS A 78 10.14 -3.74 18.53
C LYS A 78 11.57 -3.17 18.51
N ARG A 79 12.46 -3.55 17.57
CA ARG A 79 13.84 -3.06 17.44
C ARG A 79 14.20 -2.45 16.08
N GLU A 80 13.36 -2.56 15.04
CA GLU A 80 13.58 -1.89 13.75
C GLU A 80 12.34 -1.06 13.37
N ILE A 81 12.48 0.26 13.42
CA ILE A 81 11.44 1.19 12.98
C ILE A 81 11.34 1.10 11.46
N THR A 82 10.58 0.13 10.98
CA THR A 82 10.19 0.00 9.58
C THR A 82 8.91 0.78 9.27
N GLY A 83 8.52 1.77 10.08
CA GLY A 83 7.25 2.53 9.95
C GLY A 83 6.93 3.08 8.55
N PHE A 84 7.94 3.28 7.70
CA PHE A 84 7.78 3.60 6.28
C PHE A 84 7.02 2.51 5.48
N THR A 85 7.20 1.22 5.79
CA THR A 85 6.57 0.10 5.07
C THR A 85 5.05 0.09 5.24
N ALA A 86 4.55 0.33 6.45
CA ALA A 86 3.11 0.31 6.72
C ALA A 86 2.37 1.41 5.94
N ALA A 87 2.93 2.62 5.94
CA ALA A 87 2.38 3.75 5.19
C ALA A 87 2.44 3.52 3.67
N GLU A 88 3.52 2.91 3.17
CA GLU A 88 3.68 2.57 1.76
C GLU A 88 2.70 1.48 1.30
N ILE A 89 2.49 0.41 2.09
CA ILE A 89 1.49 -0.63 1.79
C ILE A 89 0.09 -0.01 1.73
N TRP A 90 -0.21 0.88 2.68
CA TRP A 90 -1.49 1.57 2.73
C TRP A 90 -1.73 2.44 1.49
N ALA A 91 -0.73 3.24 1.11
CA ALA A 91 -0.80 4.11 -0.07
C ALA A 91 -0.90 3.30 -1.37
N ALA A 92 -0.13 2.22 -1.51
CA ALA A 92 -0.17 1.35 -2.69
C ALA A 92 -1.52 0.65 -2.84
N ALA A 93 -2.12 0.15 -1.74
CA ALA A 93 -3.46 -0.43 -1.78
C ALA A 93 -4.51 0.59 -2.25
N ALA A 94 -4.44 1.84 -1.77
CA ALA A 94 -5.35 2.91 -2.21
C ALA A 94 -5.23 3.21 -3.72
N VAL A 95 -4.00 3.26 -4.25
CA VAL A 95 -3.74 3.45 -5.69
C VAL A 95 -4.33 2.32 -6.52
N GLU A 96 -4.12 1.06 -6.12
CA GLU A 96 -4.67 -0.08 -6.86
C GLU A 96 -6.21 -0.07 -6.88
N MET A 97 -6.84 0.27 -5.76
CA MET A 97 -8.31 0.41 -5.70
C MET A 97 -8.82 1.49 -6.67
N ALA A 98 -8.14 2.65 -6.73
CA ALA A 98 -8.51 3.72 -7.66
C ALA A 98 -8.38 3.28 -9.13
N ILE A 99 -7.30 2.58 -9.47
CA ILE A 99 -7.08 2.06 -10.83
C ILE A 99 -8.14 1.02 -11.20
N VAL A 100 -8.45 0.08 -10.30
CA VAL A 100 -9.47 -0.95 -10.51
C VAL A 100 -10.89 -0.35 -10.60
N ALA A 101 -11.16 0.70 -9.84
CA ALA A 101 -12.41 1.45 -9.93
C ALA A 101 -12.59 2.12 -11.31
N GLY A 102 -11.53 2.24 -12.12
CA GLY A 102 -11.51 2.89 -13.43
C GLY A 102 -11.03 4.34 -13.38
N MET A 103 -10.57 4.81 -12.23
CA MET A 103 -10.10 6.18 -12.00
C MET A 103 -8.61 6.30 -12.35
N TYR A 104 -8.26 6.02 -13.60
CA TYR A 104 -6.86 5.94 -14.05
C TYR A 104 -6.09 7.25 -13.84
N VAL A 105 -6.72 8.40 -14.14
CA VAL A 105 -6.09 9.73 -13.99
C VAL A 105 -5.69 9.98 -12.53
N ILE A 106 -6.61 9.70 -11.60
CA ILE A 106 -6.40 9.91 -10.17
C ILE A 106 -5.37 8.90 -9.62
N GLY A 107 -5.46 7.63 -10.05
CA GLY A 107 -4.50 6.60 -9.66
C GLY A 107 -3.07 6.93 -10.10
N ILE A 108 -2.89 7.39 -11.35
CA ILE A 108 -1.57 7.79 -11.88
C ILE A 108 -1.04 9.03 -11.14
N LEU A 109 -1.86 10.06 -10.95
CA LEU A 109 -1.46 11.26 -10.20
C LEU A 109 -1.05 10.92 -8.76
N ALA A 110 -1.82 10.08 -8.07
CA ALA A 110 -1.50 9.62 -6.72
C ALA A 110 -0.16 8.85 -6.69
N THR A 111 0.07 7.97 -7.67
CA THR A 111 1.35 7.23 -7.79
C THR A 111 2.53 8.19 -7.94
N ILE A 112 2.41 9.19 -8.82
CA ILE A 112 3.47 10.19 -9.04
C ILE A 112 3.74 10.99 -7.77
N LEU A 113 2.70 11.44 -7.06
CA LEU A 113 2.85 12.18 -5.81
C LEU A 113 3.53 11.33 -4.73
N ILE A 114 3.15 10.07 -4.58
CA ILE A 114 3.78 9.14 -3.62
C ILE A 114 5.26 8.96 -3.95
N LEU A 115 5.61 8.75 -5.22
CA LEU A 115 7.00 8.62 -5.66
C LEU A 115 7.80 9.90 -5.40
N LEU A 116 7.24 11.08 -5.71
CA LEU A 116 7.90 12.36 -5.44
C LEU A 116 8.19 12.55 -3.95
N VAL A 117 7.22 12.25 -3.09
CA VAL A 117 7.41 12.30 -1.63
C VAL A 117 8.51 11.34 -1.21
N GLN A 118 8.51 10.10 -1.70
CA GLN A 118 9.57 9.14 -1.37
C GLN A 118 10.95 9.64 -1.80
N ILE A 119 11.10 10.14 -3.03
CA ILE A 119 12.38 10.63 -3.56
C ILE A 119 12.90 11.83 -2.75
N ILE A 120 12.03 12.79 -2.44
CA ILE A 120 12.40 14.00 -1.69
C ILE A 120 12.91 13.64 -0.29
N PHE A 121 12.16 12.80 0.44
CA PHE A 121 12.51 12.43 1.81
C PHE A 121 13.68 11.44 1.85
N HIS A 122 13.86 10.59 0.85
CA HIS A 122 14.98 9.65 0.78
C HIS A 122 16.33 10.34 0.60
N LYS A 123 16.37 11.46 -0.15
CA LYS A 123 17.61 12.24 -0.37
C LYS A 123 18.19 12.83 0.92
N GLN A 124 17.35 13.07 1.94
CA GLN A 124 17.73 13.73 3.19
C GLN A 124 18.44 12.77 4.19
N TYR A 125 18.20 11.46 4.12
CA TYR A 125 18.73 10.50 5.12
C TYR A 125 20.19 10.06 4.89
N ARG A 126 20.84 10.48 3.80
CA ARG A 126 22.25 10.12 3.51
C ARG A 126 23.28 10.85 4.37
N TRP A 127 22.87 11.81 5.20
CA TRP A 127 23.76 12.71 5.94
C TRP A 127 23.67 12.64 7.47
N ILE A 128 22.91 11.70 8.04
CA ILE A 128 22.87 11.53 9.50
C ILE A 128 23.80 10.37 9.86
N PRO A 129 25.06 10.63 10.29
CA PRO A 129 25.84 9.61 10.99
C PRO A 129 25.03 9.17 12.22
N THR A 130 24.85 7.86 12.36
CA THR A 130 24.17 7.22 13.48
C THR A 130 24.92 7.51 14.78
N VAL A 131 24.49 8.54 15.52
CA VAL A 131 25.05 8.96 16.81
C VAL A 131 24.62 8.04 17.98
N TRP A 132 24.27 6.78 17.69
CA TRP A 132 23.63 5.87 18.65
C TRP A 132 24.60 4.94 19.39
N GLU A 133 25.90 4.95 19.06
CA GLU A 133 26.89 4.08 19.71
C GLU A 133 27.57 4.67 20.97
N SER A 134 27.31 5.92 21.35
CA SER A 134 28.01 6.58 22.47
C SER A 134 27.38 6.40 23.86
N TRP A 135 26.31 5.62 24.00
CA TRP A 135 25.61 5.40 25.29
C TRP A 135 25.72 3.96 25.81
N LEU A 136 26.60 3.13 25.23
CA LEU A 136 26.85 1.74 25.65
C LEU A 136 28.31 1.48 26.07
N ILE A 137 29.05 2.53 26.46
CA ILE A 137 30.33 2.42 27.19
C ILE A 137 30.21 3.23 28.48
#